data_AF-A0A5E3WK54-F1
#
_entry.id   AF-A0A5E3WK54-F1
#
_cell.length_a   1.000
_cell.length_b   1.000
_cell.length_c   1.000
_cell.angle_alpha   90.00
_cell.angle_beta   90.00
_cell.angle_gamma   90.00
#
_symmetry.space_group_name_H-M   'P 1'
#
loop_
_entity.id
_entity.type
_entity.pdbx_description
1 polymer ?
#
loop_
_entity_poly.entity_id
_entity_poly.type
_entity_poly.pdbx_seq_one_letter_code
_entity_poly.pdbx_strand_id
1 'polypeptide(L)'
;MPLDRANPPPGALPLLVTQYAITGHPRRSEHWAFVIARSAREGDLHELRGNKDSFTYVVERNARFAAAIAIRGGVHVGWVQPTPAGLKHFIGVLQTEVPVIHCDPLWDSQNWTIEALRALKDAGFVFRNVSESSLRKEMRDERERWECADDVVYERLFADGELCTSPISPTSTTFQH
;
A
#
# COMPACT_ATOMS: atom_id res chain seq x y z
N MET A 1 -17.16 14.54 -1.49
CA MET A 1 -16.71 14.13 -2.84
C MET A 1 -16.27 12.68 -2.76
N PRO A 2 -16.79 11.77 -3.60
CA PRO A 2 -16.25 10.42 -3.66
C PRO A 2 -14.83 10.48 -4.24
N LEU A 3 -13.86 9.88 -3.53
CA LEU A 3 -12.53 9.63 -4.09
C LEU A 3 -12.68 8.50 -5.12
N ASP A 4 -13.08 8.84 -6.34
CA ASP A 4 -12.88 7.97 -7.50
C ASP A 4 -11.38 7.97 -7.85
N ARG A 5 -10.90 6.86 -8.42
CA ARG A 5 -9.51 6.64 -8.85
C ARG A 5 -8.92 7.76 -9.74
N ALA A 6 -9.75 8.69 -10.22
CA ALA A 6 -9.46 9.51 -11.39
C ALA A 6 -8.63 10.78 -11.13
N ASN A 7 -8.58 11.37 -9.94
CA ASN A 7 -7.73 12.54 -9.70
C ASN A 7 -7.27 12.69 -8.23
N PRO A 8 -5.98 12.94 -7.96
CA PRO A 8 -5.52 13.30 -6.62
C PRO A 8 -6.15 14.62 -6.18
N PRO A 9 -6.54 14.76 -4.90
CA PRO A 9 -6.72 16.07 -4.31
C PRO A 9 -5.43 16.90 -4.47
N PRO A 10 -5.51 18.23 -4.66
CA PRO A 10 -4.32 19.06 -4.83
C PRO A 10 -3.30 18.82 -3.72
N GLY A 11 -2.06 18.52 -4.10
CA GLY A 11 -0.94 18.28 -3.18
C GLY A 11 -1.01 16.97 -2.39
N ALA A 12 -2.00 16.09 -2.64
CA ALA A 12 -2.06 14.81 -1.95
C ALA A 12 -1.00 13.82 -2.47
N LEU A 13 -0.54 12.96 -1.56
CA LEU A 13 0.40 11.89 -1.85
C LEU A 13 -0.35 10.55 -2.02
N PRO A 14 0.07 9.69 -2.96
CA PRO A 14 -0.53 8.37 -3.12
C PRO A 14 -0.29 7.49 -1.90
N LEU A 15 -1.35 6.80 -1.48
CA LEU A 15 -1.33 5.76 -0.46
C LEU A 15 -1.28 4.40 -1.14
N LEU A 16 -0.20 3.66 -0.90
CA LEU A 16 0.01 2.33 -1.46
C LEU A 16 -0.12 1.28 -0.37
N VAL A 17 -0.60 0.09 -0.74
CA VAL A 17 -0.32 -1.15 -0.02
C VAL A 17 0.78 -1.87 -0.79
N THR A 18 1.92 -2.10 -0.16
CA THR A 18 3.10 -2.73 -0.79
C THR A 18 3.31 -4.14 -0.24
N GLN A 19 3.85 -5.03 -1.07
CA GLN A 19 4.21 -6.38 -0.65
C GLN A 19 5.71 -6.61 -0.73
N TYR A 20 6.24 -7.28 0.29
CA TYR A 20 7.64 -7.66 0.41
C TYR A 20 7.75 -9.16 0.61
N ALA A 21 8.67 -9.81 -0.11
CA ALA A 21 9.01 -11.19 0.13
C ALA A 21 9.55 -11.38 1.55
N ILE A 22 9.06 -12.40 2.25
CA ILE A 22 9.54 -12.81 3.57
C ILE A 22 9.89 -14.29 3.57
N THR A 23 10.79 -14.66 4.47
CA THR A 23 11.22 -16.04 4.69
C THR A 23 10.93 -16.45 6.13
N GLY A 24 10.66 -17.74 6.36
CA GLY A 24 10.49 -18.28 7.71
C GLY A 24 9.13 -17.99 8.38
N HIS A 25 8.20 -17.34 7.69
CA HIS A 25 6.82 -17.21 8.19
C HIS A 25 6.04 -18.51 7.89
N PRO A 26 5.32 -19.10 8.87
CA PRO A 26 4.76 -20.45 8.73
C PRO A 26 3.62 -20.55 7.71
N ARG A 27 2.98 -19.43 7.35
CA ARG A 27 1.77 -19.40 6.49
C ARG A 27 1.84 -18.46 5.29
N ARG A 28 2.84 -17.58 5.22
CA ARG A 28 2.85 -16.45 4.26
C ARG A 28 4.22 -16.36 3.62
N SER A 29 4.26 -16.05 2.33
CA SER A 29 5.48 -15.70 1.58
C SER A 29 5.68 -14.19 1.50
N GLU A 30 4.68 -13.39 1.86
CA GLU A 30 4.72 -11.93 1.73
C GLU A 30 4.27 -11.21 3.01
N HIS A 31 4.99 -10.13 3.31
CA HIS A 31 4.62 -9.11 4.27
C HIS A 31 3.96 -7.93 3.56
N TRP A 32 2.89 -7.38 4.13
CA TRP A 32 2.19 -6.22 3.60
C TRP A 32 2.36 -5.00 4.50
N ALA A 33 2.54 -3.83 3.89
CA ALA A 33 2.68 -2.55 4.57
C ALA A 33 2.07 -1.41 3.77
N PHE A 34 1.66 -0.34 4.45
CA PHE A 34 1.26 0.90 3.78
C PHE A 34 2.47 1.77 3.48
N VAL A 35 2.43 2.46 2.35
CA VAL A 35 3.41 3.49 1.99
C VAL A 35 2.68 4.76 1.60
N ILE A 36 2.98 5.87 2.26
CA ILE A 36 2.65 7.20 1.76
C ILE A 36 3.80 7.62 0.85
N ALA A 37 3.66 7.42 -0.46
CA ALA A 37 4.78 7.56 -1.39
C ALA A 37 4.97 9.03 -1.79
N ARG A 38 6.22 9.52 -1.66
CA ARG A 38 6.65 10.85 -2.12
C ARG A 38 7.31 10.78 -3.50
N SER A 39 7.86 9.63 -3.85
CA SER A 39 8.43 9.33 -5.16
C SER A 39 8.25 7.85 -5.48
N ALA A 40 8.72 7.42 -6.65
CA ALA A 40 8.79 6.00 -7.03
C ALA A 40 9.58 5.13 -6.04
N ARG A 41 10.45 5.74 -5.20
CA ARG A 41 11.43 5.02 -4.37
C ARG A 41 11.36 5.34 -2.89
N GLU A 42 10.76 6.46 -2.51
CA GLU A 42 10.79 6.98 -1.16
C GLU A 42 9.40 7.36 -0.65
N GLY A 43 9.17 7.12 0.63
CA GLY A 43 7.90 7.40 1.29
C GLY A 43 7.96 7.17 2.79
N ASP A 44 6.82 7.29 3.45
CA ASP A 44 6.67 6.85 4.83
C ASP A 44 6.08 5.44 4.84
N LEU A 45 6.80 4.50 5.42
CA LEU A 45 6.40 3.10 5.55
C LEU A 45 5.68 2.90 6.89
N HIS A 46 4.53 2.27 6.84
CA HIS A 46 3.65 2.01 7.98
C HIS A 46 3.32 0.51 8.00
N GLU A 47 3.81 -0.20 9.00
CA GLU A 47 3.76 -1.66 9.03
C GLU A 47 3.50 -2.23 10.42
N LEU A 48 3.04 -3.48 10.45
CA LEU A 48 3.05 -4.30 11.64
C LEU A 48 4.34 -5.14 11.68
N ARG A 49 5.27 -4.77 12.55
CA ARG A 49 6.58 -5.41 12.66
C ARG A 49 6.63 -6.35 13.87
N GLY A 50 7.41 -7.42 13.78
CA GLY A 50 7.60 -8.40 14.85
C GLY A 50 7.01 -9.77 14.50
N ASN A 51 6.69 -10.55 15.53
CA ASN A 51 6.05 -11.86 15.40
C ASN A 51 4.83 -11.92 16.33
N LYS A 52 4.16 -13.08 16.38
CA LYS A 52 2.96 -13.30 17.21
C LYS A 52 3.10 -12.85 18.67
N ASP A 53 4.30 -12.83 19.23
CA ASP A 53 4.56 -12.48 20.63
C ASP A 53 4.98 -11.01 20.81
N SER A 54 5.32 -10.31 19.72
CA SER A 54 5.99 -8.98 19.77
C SER A 54 5.46 -7.97 18.75
N PHE A 55 4.33 -8.26 18.10
CA PHE A 55 3.77 -7.38 17.09
C PHE A 55 3.63 -5.95 17.60
N THR A 56 4.12 -5.00 16.82
CA THR A 56 4.02 -3.57 17.08
C THR A 56 3.83 -2.81 15.78
N TYR A 57 3.02 -1.76 15.84
CA TYR A 57 2.88 -0.83 14.73
C TYR A 57 4.11 0.10 14.68
N VAL A 58 4.75 0.17 13.51
CA VAL A 58 5.95 0.97 13.29
C VAL A 58 5.72 1.94 12.14
N VAL A 59 6.30 3.13 12.28
CA VAL A 59 6.41 4.11 11.21
C VAL A 59 7.88 4.38 10.93
N GLU A 60 8.29 4.14 9.69
CA GLU A 60 9.62 4.49 9.19
C GLU A 60 9.50 5.65 8.20
N ARG A 61 10.03 6.80 8.59
CA ARG A 61 9.97 8.03 7.78
C ARG A 61 11.10 8.06 6.76
N ASN A 62 10.79 8.51 5.55
CA ASN A 62 11.77 8.59 4.45
C ASN A 62 12.39 7.21 4.13
N ALA A 63 11.59 6.17 4.26
CA ALA A 63 11.99 4.82 3.89
C ALA A 63 12.21 4.75 2.38
N ARG A 64 13.35 4.17 1.97
CA ARG A 64 13.62 3.80 0.56
C ARG A 64 12.89 2.50 0.22
N PHE A 65 11.56 2.53 0.29
CA PHE A 65 10.71 1.35 0.28
C PHE A 65 10.89 0.48 -0.99
N ALA A 66 11.12 1.10 -2.15
CA ALA A 66 11.35 0.37 -3.40
C ALA A 66 12.80 -0.13 -3.58
N ALA A 67 13.75 0.40 -2.80
CA ALA A 67 15.14 -0.07 -2.82
C ALA A 67 15.33 -1.36 -2.01
N ALA A 68 14.32 -1.76 -1.22
CA ALA A 68 14.32 -3.05 -0.55
C ALA A 68 14.30 -4.16 -1.61
N ILE A 69 15.33 -5.01 -1.63
CA ILE A 69 15.43 -6.20 -2.50
C ILE A 69 14.18 -7.10 -2.42
N ALA A 70 13.43 -6.97 -1.33
CA ALA A 70 12.23 -7.73 -1.05
C ALA A 70 10.96 -7.22 -1.72
N ILE A 71 10.87 -6.00 -2.26
CA ILE A 71 9.59 -5.49 -2.81
C ILE A 71 9.12 -6.34 -4.00
N ARG A 72 7.82 -6.63 -4.08
CA ARG A 72 7.19 -7.48 -5.11
C ARG A 72 5.97 -6.79 -5.74
N GLY A 73 5.95 -5.46 -5.76
CA GLY A 73 4.83 -4.66 -6.25
C GLY A 73 3.92 -4.13 -5.14
N GLY A 74 2.78 -3.56 -5.55
CA GLY A 74 1.82 -2.97 -4.61
C GLY A 74 0.57 -2.41 -5.29
N VAL A 75 -0.37 -1.91 -4.51
CA VAL A 75 -1.66 -1.41 -5.01
C VAL A 75 -1.87 0.01 -4.53
N HIS A 76 -2.29 0.88 -5.44
CA HIS A 76 -2.71 2.23 -5.12
C HIS A 76 -4.12 2.22 -4.54
N VAL A 77 -4.24 2.52 -3.25
CA VAL A 77 -5.50 2.37 -2.51
C VAL A 77 -6.14 3.68 -2.12
N GLY A 78 -5.45 4.81 -2.24
CA GLY A 78 -6.02 6.09 -1.83
C GLY A 78 -5.04 7.25 -1.84
N TRP A 79 -5.40 8.33 -1.16
CA TRP A 79 -4.61 9.56 -1.10
C TRP A 79 -4.48 10.06 0.33
N VAL A 80 -3.34 10.65 0.68
CA VAL A 80 -3.09 11.29 1.98
C VAL A 80 -2.64 12.73 1.76
N GLN A 81 -3.25 13.65 2.51
CA GLN A 81 -2.79 15.04 2.55
C GLN A 81 -1.50 15.15 3.38
N PRO A 82 -0.38 15.64 2.81
CA PRO A 82 0.91 15.72 3.49
C PRO A 82 1.00 16.91 4.45
N THR A 83 -0.12 17.35 5.01
CA THR A 83 -0.16 18.37 6.05
C THR A 83 0.04 17.73 7.42
N PRO A 84 0.55 18.46 8.44
CA PRO A 84 0.68 17.92 9.79
C PRO A 84 -0.63 17.35 10.35
N ALA A 85 -1.76 18.01 10.07
CA ALA A 85 -3.08 17.53 10.48
C ALA A 85 -3.51 16.26 9.74
N GLY A 86 -3.30 16.19 8.42
CA GLY A 86 -3.62 15.02 7.60
C GLY A 86 -2.82 13.79 8.01
N LEU A 87 -1.50 13.94 8.17
CA LEU A 87 -0.62 12.87 8.62
C LEU A 87 -0.93 12.42 10.06
N LYS A 88 -1.21 13.37 10.96
CA LYS A 88 -1.62 13.05 12.34
C LYS A 88 -2.93 12.28 12.35
N HIS A 89 -3.91 12.66 11.53
CA HIS A 89 -5.18 11.96 11.44
C HIS A 89 -5.00 10.54 10.89
N PHE A 90 -4.24 10.37 9.80
CA PHE A 90 -3.95 9.05 9.23
C PHE A 90 -3.29 8.11 10.26
N ILE A 91 -2.26 8.59 10.96
CA ILE A 91 -1.55 7.80 11.97
C ILE A 91 -2.44 7.54 13.18
N GLY A 92 -3.25 8.52 13.59
CA GLY A 92 -4.23 8.38 14.65
C GLY A 92 -5.16 7.20 14.38
N VAL A 93 -5.74 7.13 13.18
CA VAL A 93 -6.60 6.01 12.77
C VAL A 93 -5.88 4.66 12.91
N LEU A 94 -4.64 4.56 12.41
CA LEU A 94 -3.85 3.32 12.52
C LEU A 94 -3.51 2.93 13.96
N GLN A 95 -3.39 3.90 14.87
CA GLN A 95 -3.04 3.66 16.27
C GLN A 95 -4.24 3.39 17.16
N THR A 96 -5.41 3.97 16.86
CA THR A 96 -6.59 3.91 17.74
C THR A 96 -7.65 2.94 17.25
N GLU A 97 -7.83 2.81 15.93
CA GLU A 97 -8.92 2.02 15.36
C GLU A 97 -8.49 0.64 14.87
N VAL A 98 -7.18 0.40 14.72
CA VAL A 98 -6.66 -0.87 14.20
C VAL A 98 -6.07 -1.69 15.33
N PRO A 99 -6.61 -2.88 15.64
CA PRO A 99 -6.10 -3.69 16.72
C PRO A 99 -4.71 -4.25 16.37
N VAL A 100 -3.85 -4.34 17.39
CA VAL A 100 -2.62 -5.15 17.33
C VAL A 100 -2.83 -6.34 18.25
N ILE A 101 -3.04 -7.51 17.65
CA ILE A 101 -3.38 -8.74 18.38
C ILE A 101 -2.11 -9.57 18.59
N HIS A 102 -1.84 -9.92 19.84
CA HIS A 102 -0.76 -10.82 20.24
C HIS A 102 -1.28 -12.24 20.47
N CYS A 103 -0.40 -13.22 20.35
CA CYS A 103 -0.63 -14.64 20.62
C CYS A 103 -1.69 -15.33 19.74
N ASP A 104 -2.31 -14.63 18.78
CA ASP A 104 -3.19 -15.23 17.79
C ASP A 104 -2.35 -15.78 16.61
N PRO A 105 -2.35 -17.11 16.37
CA PRO A 105 -1.58 -17.71 15.29
C PRO A 105 -2.09 -17.34 13.90
N LEU A 106 -3.31 -16.84 13.79
CA LEU A 106 -3.92 -16.38 12.54
C LEU A 106 -3.59 -14.92 12.23
N TRP A 107 -3.25 -14.11 13.24
CA TRP A 107 -2.91 -12.70 13.08
C TRP A 107 -1.53 -12.50 12.44
N ASP A 108 -1.46 -11.62 11.43
CA ASP A 108 -0.23 -11.32 10.69
C ASP A 108 -0.33 -9.92 10.04
N SER A 109 0.75 -9.47 9.39
CA SER A 109 0.81 -8.17 8.70
C SER A 109 -0.28 -7.99 7.64
N GLN A 110 -0.71 -9.06 6.97
CA GLN A 110 -1.77 -8.96 5.96
C GLN A 110 -3.13 -8.75 6.64
N ASN A 111 -3.44 -9.48 7.72
CA ASN A 111 -4.69 -9.26 8.46
C ASN A 111 -4.75 -7.84 9.06
N TRP A 112 -3.65 -7.37 9.66
CA TRP A 112 -3.56 -6.01 10.16
C TRP A 112 -3.76 -4.97 9.04
N THR A 113 -3.15 -5.20 7.86
CA THR A 113 -3.34 -4.34 6.69
C THR A 113 -4.80 -4.31 6.23
N ILE A 114 -5.51 -5.44 6.28
CA ILE A 114 -6.94 -5.50 5.93
C ILE A 114 -7.81 -4.74 6.93
N GLU A 115 -7.60 -4.91 8.24
CA GLU A 115 -8.36 -4.15 9.23
C GLU A 115 -8.04 -2.64 9.16
N ALA A 116 -6.77 -2.29 8.97
CA ALA A 116 -6.34 -0.93 8.72
C ALA A 116 -6.97 -0.33 7.47
N LEU A 117 -7.07 -1.11 6.38
CA LEU A 117 -7.71 -0.66 5.15
C LEU A 117 -9.18 -0.32 5.38
N ARG A 118 -9.90 -1.10 6.20
CA ARG A 118 -11.30 -0.81 6.56
C ARG A 118 -11.40 0.49 7.37
N ALA A 119 -10.61 0.64 8.42
CA ALA A 119 -10.61 1.85 9.25
C ALA A 119 -10.22 3.12 8.45
N LEU A 120 -9.20 3.03 7.60
CA LEU A 120 -8.75 4.13 6.74
C LEU A 120 -9.77 4.48 5.65
N LYS A 121 -10.55 3.50 5.18
CA LYS A 121 -11.64 3.73 4.23
C LYS A 121 -12.77 4.53 4.87
N ASP A 122 -13.15 4.18 6.10
CA ASP A 122 -14.18 4.92 6.85
C ASP A 122 -13.72 6.34 7.20
N ALA A 123 -12.42 6.52 7.47
CA ALA A 123 -11.80 7.83 7.68
C ALA A 123 -11.57 8.64 6.38
N GLY A 124 -11.87 8.07 5.20
CA GLY A 124 -11.81 8.76 3.91
C GLY A 124 -10.42 8.84 3.26
N PHE A 125 -9.46 8.02 3.67
CA PHE A 125 -8.14 7.92 3.03
C PHE A 125 -8.11 6.93 1.86
N VAL A 126 -8.91 5.86 1.94
CA VAL A 126 -8.93 4.76 0.95
C VAL A 126 -10.13 4.90 0.01
N PHE A 127 -9.96 4.53 -1.26
CA PHE A 127 -11.01 4.54 -2.26
C PHE A 127 -12.18 3.60 -1.90
N ARG A 128 -13.41 4.03 -2.21
CA ARG A 128 -14.62 3.28 -1.84
C ARG A 128 -14.73 1.90 -2.50
N ASN A 129 -14.15 1.73 -3.68
CA ASN A 129 -14.17 0.48 -4.44
C ASN A 129 -13.08 -0.52 -4.02
N VAL A 130 -12.15 -0.15 -3.14
CA VAL A 130 -11.15 -1.08 -2.63
C VAL A 130 -11.81 -1.98 -1.57
N SER A 131 -11.71 -3.29 -1.80
CA SER A 131 -12.16 -4.36 -0.92
C SER A 131 -11.00 -5.30 -0.67
N GLU A 132 -11.10 -6.17 0.34
CA GLU A 132 -10.08 -7.20 0.56
C GLU A 132 -9.91 -8.10 -0.68
N SER A 133 -11.02 -8.49 -1.32
CA SER A 133 -10.99 -9.35 -2.49
C SER A 133 -10.31 -8.68 -3.69
N SER A 134 -10.60 -7.40 -3.94
CA SER A 134 -9.96 -6.65 -5.02
C SER A 134 -8.49 -6.38 -4.72
N LEU A 135 -8.15 -6.04 -3.48
CA LEU A 135 -6.76 -5.87 -3.04
C LEU A 135 -5.96 -7.15 -3.22
N ARG A 136 -6.43 -8.29 -2.71
CA ARG A 136 -5.73 -9.58 -2.85
C ARG A 136 -5.55 -9.98 -4.31
N LYS A 137 -6.53 -9.71 -5.17
CA LYS A 137 -6.41 -9.95 -6.61
C LYS A 137 -5.34 -9.04 -7.20
N GLU A 138 -5.42 -7.74 -6.98
CA GLU A 138 -4.52 -6.75 -7.58
C GLU A 138 -3.07 -6.93 -7.09
N MET A 139 -2.87 -7.35 -5.83
CA MET A 139 -1.54 -7.72 -5.29
C MET A 139 -0.94 -8.96 -5.98
N ARG A 140 -1.76 -9.95 -6.37
CA ARG A 140 -1.27 -11.09 -7.17
C ARG A 140 -0.90 -10.65 -8.58
N ASP A 141 -1.75 -9.87 -9.23
CA ASP A 141 -1.48 -9.33 -10.57
C ASP A 141 -0.21 -8.46 -10.56
N GLU A 142 0.03 -7.69 -9.50
CA GLU A 142 1.27 -6.92 -9.30
C GLU A 142 2.51 -7.77 -9.10
N ARG A 143 2.36 -8.91 -8.41
CA ARG A 143 3.46 -9.88 -8.27
C ARG A 143 3.84 -10.46 -9.63
N GLU A 144 2.85 -10.84 -10.42
CA GLU A 144 3.05 -11.38 -11.77
C GLU A 144 3.75 -10.36 -12.67
N ARG A 145 3.34 -9.07 -12.62
CA ARG A 145 4.06 -7.99 -13.32
C ARG A 145 5.52 -7.88 -12.90
N TRP A 146 5.78 -7.90 -11.59
CA TRP A 146 7.15 -7.88 -11.07
C TRP A 146 7.97 -9.10 -11.54
N GLU A 147 7.38 -10.29 -11.55
CA GLU A 147 8.04 -11.52 -12.02
C GLU A 147 8.36 -11.48 -13.52
N CYS A 148 7.52 -10.82 -14.32
CA CYS A 148 7.71 -10.64 -15.76
C CYS A 148 8.58 -9.42 -16.14
N ALA A 149 9.10 -8.67 -15.15
CA ALA A 149 9.81 -7.41 -15.35
C ALA A 149 8.99 -6.33 -16.09
N ASP A 150 7.67 -6.34 -15.91
CA ASP A 150 6.77 -5.25 -16.32
C ASP A 150 6.76 -4.13 -15.26
N ASP A 151 6.37 -2.92 -15.67
CA ASP A 151 6.24 -1.77 -14.77
C ASP A 151 5.25 -2.05 -13.63
N VAL A 152 5.69 -1.89 -12.38
CA VAL A 152 4.86 -2.07 -11.18
C VAL A 152 4.24 -0.75 -10.71
N VAL A 153 3.31 -0.78 -9.74
CA VAL A 153 2.45 0.38 -9.41
C VAL A 153 3.21 1.69 -9.16
N TYR A 154 4.34 1.65 -8.47
CA TYR A 154 5.08 2.85 -8.08
C TYR A 154 5.91 3.41 -9.23
N GLU A 155 6.24 2.61 -10.25
CA GLU A 155 6.85 3.10 -11.49
C GLU A 155 5.79 3.73 -12.38
N ARG A 156 4.61 3.11 -12.50
CA ARG A 156 3.49 3.65 -13.28
C ARG A 156 2.92 4.94 -12.69
N LEU A 157 2.89 5.06 -11.36
CA LEU A 157 2.41 6.26 -10.67
C LEU A 157 3.39 7.43 -10.75
N PHE A 158 4.68 7.16 -10.89
CA PHE A 158 5.72 8.17 -10.89
C PHE A 158 6.54 8.09 -12.19
N ALA A 159 6.05 8.73 -13.25
CA ALA A 159 6.79 8.85 -14.50
C ALA A 159 7.84 9.96 -14.35
N ASP A 160 9.09 9.70 -14.75
CA ASP A 160 10.22 10.65 -14.64
C ASP A 160 10.46 11.22 -13.23
N GLY A 161 10.00 10.52 -12.19
CA GLY A 161 10.13 10.94 -10.79
C GLY A 161 9.02 11.88 -10.31
N GLU A 162 8.07 12.26 -11.16
CA GLU A 162 6.90 13.07 -10.81
C GLU A 162 5.63 12.24 -10.80
N LEU A 163 4.67 12.61 -9.95
CA LEU A 163 3.38 11.92 -9.89
C LEU A 163 2.66 12.09 -11.23
N CYS A 164 2.41 10.98 -11.93
CA CYS A 164 1.68 10.98 -13.18
C CYS A 164 0.20 11.28 -12.90
N THR A 165 -0.25 12.47 -13.29
CA THR A 165 -1.66 12.90 -13.16
C THR A 165 -2.49 12.55 -14.39
N SER A 166 -1.89 11.90 -15.39
CA SER A 166 -2.61 11.41 -16.58
C SER A 166 -3.39 10.13 -16.21
N PRO A 167 -4.61 9.93 -16.75
CA PRO A 167 -5.35 8.71 -16.53
C PRO A 167 -4.54 7.52 -17.07
N ILE A 168 -4.23 6.57 -16.17
CA ILE A 168 -3.58 5.30 -16.52
C ILE A 168 -4.53 4.58 -17.49
N SER A 169 -4.21 4.64 -18.79
CA SER A 169 -4.99 3.94 -19.80
C SER A 169 -4.84 2.44 -19.57
N PRO A 170 -5.93 1.65 -19.60
CA PRO A 170 -5.79 0.21 -19.63
C PRO A 170 -5.06 -0.14 -20.92
N THR A 171 -3.89 -0.79 -20.78
CA THR A 171 -3.09 -1.28 -21.90
C THR A 171 -4.02 -2.08 -22.80
N SER A 172 -4.35 -1.51 -23.95
CA SER A 172 -5.10 -2.21 -24.98
C SER A 172 -4.14 -3.21 -25.59
N THR A 173 -4.13 -4.43 -25.07
CA THR A 173 -3.52 -5.57 -25.75
C THR A 173 -4.35 -5.84 -27.02
N THR A 174 -4.08 -5.06 -28.06
CA THR A 174 -4.47 -5.41 -29.43
C THR A 174 -3.41 -6.39 -29.93
N PHE A 175 -3.68 -7.69 -29.77
CA PHE A 175 -3.00 -8.70 -30.58
C PHE A 175 -3.56 -8.59 -32.00
N GLN A 176 -2.75 -8.08 -32.93
CA GLN A 176 -2.88 -8.32 -34.37
C GLN A 176 -1.59 -9.03 -34.83
N HIS A 177 -1.68 -10.33 -35.07
CA HIS A 177 -1.45 -10.94 -36.40
C HIS A 177 -1.79 -12.43 -36.39
#